data_AF-A0A0J0YP30-F1
#
_entry.id   AF-A0A0J0YP30-F1
#
_cell.length_a   1.000
_cell.length_b   1.000
_cell.length_c   1.000
_cell.angle_alpha   90.00
_cell.angle_beta   90.00
_cell.angle_gamma   90.00
#
_symmetry.space_group_name_H-M   'P 1'
#
loop_
_entity.id
_entity.type
_entity.pdbx_description
1 polymer ?
#
loop_
_entity_poly.entity_id
_entity_poly.type
_entity_poly.pdbx_seq_one_letter_code
_entity_poly.pdbx_strand_id
1 'polypeptide(L)'
;ILSQDPTARVAAETLVNTGLCVLAGEVSTTAHVNYIQVARESIKRIGYNSSEMGFDAEGCAVMVCYDEQSPDIAQGVNEGEG
;
A
#
# COMPACT_ATOMS: atom_id res chain seq x y z
N ILE A 1 8.98 1.52 1.31
CA ILE A 1 8.94 2.18 2.63
C ILE A 1 10.16 1.79 3.46
N LEU A 2 10.20 0.58 4.04
CA LEU A 2 11.25 0.17 4.99
C LEU A 2 12.70 0.24 4.45
N SER A 3 12.89 0.19 3.14
CA SER A 3 14.20 0.37 2.51
C SER A 3 14.73 1.82 2.57
N GLN A 4 13.82 2.80 2.69
CA GLN A 4 14.15 4.23 2.80
C GLN A 4 14.04 4.71 4.25
N ASP A 5 13.08 4.17 5.00
CA ASP A 5 12.81 4.51 6.40
C ASP A 5 12.61 3.22 7.22
N PRO A 6 13.67 2.69 7.83
CA PRO A 6 13.61 1.46 8.62
C PRO A 6 12.76 1.56 9.89
N THR A 7 12.45 2.79 10.34
CA THR A 7 11.65 3.05 11.54
C THR A 7 10.16 3.28 11.25
N ALA A 8 9.77 3.22 9.98
CA ALA A 8 8.39 3.43 9.56
C ALA A 8 7.43 2.41 10.16
N ARG A 9 6.20 2.86 10.42
CA ARG A 9 5.07 2.00 10.81
C ARG A 9 4.14 1.83 9.63
N VAL A 10 3.82 0.58 9.31
CA VAL A 10 3.08 0.24 8.09
C VAL A 10 1.99 -0.77 8.44
N ALA A 11 0.75 -0.32 8.43
CA ALA A 11 -0.45 -1.15 8.41
C ALA A 11 -1.10 -0.98 7.03
N ALA A 12 -0.64 -1.79 6.07
CA ALA A 12 -1.03 -1.66 4.67
C ALA A 12 -1.89 -2.86 4.23
N GLU A 13 -3.16 -2.59 3.98
CA GLU A 13 -4.12 -3.57 3.48
C GLU A 13 -4.36 -3.38 1.98
N THR A 14 -4.74 -4.46 1.31
CA THR A 14 -5.03 -4.44 -0.14
C THR A 14 -6.28 -5.24 -0.45
N LEU A 15 -7.24 -4.58 -1.09
CA LEU A 15 -8.45 -5.21 -1.63
C LEU A 15 -8.38 -5.19 -3.16
N VAL A 16 -8.62 -6.34 -3.78
CA VAL A 16 -8.61 -6.48 -5.24
C VAL A 16 -9.94 -7.05 -5.71
N ASN A 17 -10.47 -6.46 -6.79
CA ASN A 17 -11.63 -6.96 -7.52
C ASN A 17 -11.45 -6.68 -9.03
N THR A 18 -12.37 -7.15 -9.87
CA THR A 18 -12.36 -6.90 -11.32
C THR A 18 -12.20 -5.42 -11.61
N GLY A 19 -11.08 -5.06 -12.26
CA GLY A 19 -10.74 -3.69 -12.62
C GLY A 19 -10.38 -2.75 -11.46
N LEU A 20 -10.21 -3.24 -10.22
CA LEU A 20 -9.98 -2.39 -9.04
C LEU A 20 -8.90 -2.95 -8.11
N CYS A 21 -7.97 -2.10 -7.71
CA CYS A 21 -6.99 -2.32 -6.65
C CYS A 21 -7.08 -1.15 -5.66
N VAL A 22 -7.45 -1.44 -4.42
CA VAL A 22 -7.51 -0.46 -3.34
C VAL A 22 -6.39 -0.76 -2.36
N LEU A 23 -5.53 0.22 -2.14
CA LEU A 23 -4.54 0.24 -1.07
C LEU A 23 -5.10 1.08 0.07
N ALA A 24 -5.24 0.52 1.27
CA ALA A 24 -5.85 1.21 2.40
C ALA A 24 -5.13 0.88 3.72
N GLY A 25 -5.26 1.77 4.70
CA GLY A 25 -4.71 1.58 6.05
C GLY A 25 -3.91 2.78 6.52
N GLU A 26 -2.97 2.54 7.43
CA GLU A 26 -2.21 3.59 8.11
C GLU A 26 -0.71 3.42 7.85
N VAL A 27 -0.08 4.47 7.34
CA VAL A 27 1.35 4.49 7.04
C VAL A 27 1.98 5.75 7.62
N SER A 28 2.88 5.58 8.59
CA SER A 28 3.69 6.65 9.15
C SER A 28 5.15 6.46 8.74
N THR A 29 5.65 7.33 7.86
CA THR A 29 7.00 7.23 7.30
C THR A 29 7.50 8.57 6.75
N THR A 30 8.82 8.71 6.65
CA THR A 30 9.51 9.76 5.89
C THR A 30 9.85 9.35 4.44
N ALA A 31 9.56 8.10 4.06
CA ALA A 31 9.85 7.58 2.73
C ALA A 31 8.97 8.23 1.64
N HIS A 32 9.57 8.53 0.50
CA HIS A 32 8.84 8.97 -0.68
C HIS A 32 8.56 7.78 -1.61
N VAL A 33 7.30 7.38 -1.69
CA VAL A 33 6.88 6.18 -2.44
C VAL A 33 5.77 6.51 -3.43
N ASN A 34 5.94 6.07 -4.67
CA ASN A 34 4.86 6.05 -5.65
C ASN A 34 4.06 4.75 -5.51
N TYR A 35 3.04 4.76 -4.66
CA TYR A 35 2.24 3.57 -4.35
C TYR A 35 1.53 2.99 -5.57
N ILE A 36 1.09 3.84 -6.50
CA ILE A 36 0.42 3.40 -7.73
C ILE A 36 1.38 2.58 -8.58
N GLN A 37 2.61 3.07 -8.77
CA GLN A 37 3.63 2.34 -9.53
C GLN A 37 3.96 1.00 -8.88
N VAL A 38 4.14 0.97 -7.56
CA VAL A 38 4.43 -0.28 -6.81
C VAL A 38 3.31 -1.30 -7.00
N ALA A 39 2.04 -0.87 -6.95
CA ALA A 39 0.90 -1.74 -7.20
C ALA A 39 0.93 -2.30 -8.62
N ARG A 40 1.07 -1.45 -9.64
CA ARG A 40 1.09 -1.87 -11.05
C ARG A 40 2.24 -2.82 -11.36
N GLU A 41 3.45 -2.53 -10.87
CA GLU A 41 4.61 -3.40 -11.03
C GLU A 41 4.40 -4.75 -10.35
N SER A 42 3.78 -4.77 -9.16
CA SER A 42 3.48 -6.00 -8.46
C SER A 42 2.43 -6.85 -9.20
N ILE A 43 1.37 -6.22 -9.71
CA ILE A 43 0.33 -6.89 -10.52
C ILE A 43 0.94 -7.46 -11.82
N LYS A 44 1.78 -6.67 -12.51
CA LYS A 44 2.46 -7.10 -13.74
C LYS A 44 3.42 -8.26 -13.47
N ARG A 45 4.16 -8.21 -12.36
CA ARG A 45 5.11 -9.25 -11.95
C ARG A 45 4.44 -10.61 -11.72
N ILE A 46 3.21 -10.64 -11.22
CA ILE A 46 2.45 -11.89 -11.04
C ILE A 46 1.74 -12.36 -12.32
N GLY A 47 1.82 -11.61 -13.42
CA GLY A 47 1.38 -12.05 -14.75
C GLY A 47 0.16 -11.35 -15.33
N TYR A 48 -0.53 -10.47 -14.59
CA TYR A 48 -1.68 -9.71 -15.10
C TYR A 48 -1.22 -8.54 -15.97
N ASN A 49 -0.91 -8.83 -17.23
CA ASN A 49 -0.28 -7.91 -18.18
C ASN A 49 -1.09 -7.70 -19.48
N SER A 50 -2.35 -8.18 -19.52
CA SER A 50 -3.26 -8.04 -20.66
C SER A 50 -4.70 -7.92 -20.18
N SER A 51 -5.46 -7.00 -20.75
CA SER A 51 -6.86 -6.77 -20.41
C SER A 51 -7.77 -7.98 -20.75
N GLU A 52 -7.32 -8.91 -21.59
CA GLU A 52 -8.03 -10.16 -21.89
C GLU A 52 -8.13 -11.10 -20.68
N MET A 53 -7.30 -10.90 -19.65
CA MET A 53 -7.27 -11.72 -18.44
C MET A 53 -8.36 -11.35 -17.42
N GLY A 54 -9.20 -10.35 -17.71
CA GLY A 54 -10.22 -9.84 -16.79
C GLY A 54 -9.69 -8.95 -15.67
N PHE A 55 -8.37 -8.93 -15.46
CA PHE A 55 -7.65 -8.01 -14.60
C PHE A 55 -6.28 -7.70 -15.24
N ASP A 56 -5.83 -6.45 -15.17
CA ASP A 56 -4.69 -5.97 -15.92
C ASP A 56 -4.01 -4.82 -15.17
N ALA A 57 -2.68 -4.91 -15.04
CA ALA A 57 -1.85 -3.91 -14.38
C ALA A 57 -1.96 -2.51 -14.96
N GLU A 58 -2.33 -2.32 -16.23
CA GLU A 58 -2.50 -1.01 -16.87
C GLU A 58 -3.97 -0.56 -16.81
N GLY A 59 -4.91 -1.48 -17.07
CA GLY A 59 -6.34 -1.20 -17.12
C GLY A 59 -7.05 -1.08 -15.77
N CYS A 60 -6.53 -1.66 -14.68
CA CYS A 60 -7.19 -1.55 -13.38
C CYS A 60 -7.08 -0.15 -12.78
N ALA A 61 -8.15 0.31 -12.14
CA ALA A 61 -8.11 1.48 -11.27
C ALA A 61 -7.28 1.16 -10.01
N VAL A 62 -6.35 2.04 -9.67
CA VAL A 62 -5.57 1.95 -8.44
C VAL A 62 -5.94 3.12 -7.54
N MET A 63 -6.51 2.83 -6.38
CA MET A 63 -6.89 3.81 -5.37
C MET A 63 -5.95 3.72 -4.19
N VAL A 64 -5.42 4.87 -3.76
CA VAL A 64 -4.53 4.96 -2.60
C VAL A 64 -5.28 5.71 -1.51
N CYS A 65 -5.58 4.99 -0.43
CA CYS A 65 -6.35 5.44 0.72
C CYS A 65 -5.55 5.19 2.01
N TYR A 66 -4.28 5.58 2.00
CA TYR A 66 -3.45 5.57 3.21
C TYR A 66 -3.58 6.90 3.93
N ASP A 67 -3.75 6.84 5.24
CA ASP A 67 -3.64 7.98 6.15
C ASP A 67 -2.46 7.79 7.11
N GLU A 68 -2.09 8.84 7.85
CA GLU A 68 -1.14 8.72 8.95
C GLU A 68 -1.74 7.92 10.11
N GLN A 69 -0.89 7.21 10.85
CA GLN A 69 -1.33 6.46 12.04
C GLN A 69 -1.99 7.37 13.07
N SER A 70 -3.09 6.91 13.66
CA SER A 70 -3.79 7.68 14.70
C SER A 70 -2.91 7.85 15.96
N PRO A 71 -2.99 9.01 16.64
CA PRO A 71 -2.26 9.23 17.90
C PRO A 71 -2.57 8.18 18.99
N ASP A 72 -3.81 7.69 19.03
CA ASP A 72 -4.26 6.70 20.02
C ASP A 72 -3.61 5.32 19.79
N ILE A 73 -3.45 4.91 18.51
CA ILE A 73 -2.73 3.69 18.14
C ILE A 73 -1.22 3.88 18.37
N ALA A 74 -0.70 5.06 18.05
CA ALA A 74 0.71 5.36 18.26
C ALA A 74 1.10 5.29 19.75
N GLN A 75 0.22 5.76 20.65
CA GLN A 75 0.43 5.69 22.10
C GLN A 75 0.50 4.25 22.61
N GLY A 76 -0.44 3.38 22.21
CA GLY A 76 -0.47 1.98 22.65
C GLY A 76 0.74 1.14 22.19
N VAL A 77 1.42 1.55 21.11
CA VAL A 77 2.66 0.91 20.64
C VAL A 77 3.89 1.47 21.36
N ASN A 78 3.87 2.75 21.75
CA ASN A 78 4.97 3.41 22.47
C ASN A 78 5.05 3.02 23.96
N GLU A 79 3.97 2.47 24.54
CA GLU A 79 3.92 2.05 25.95
C GLU A 79 4.88 0.89 26.31
N GLY A 80 5.65 0.36 25.36
CA GLY A 80 6.71 -0.63 25.58
C GLY A 80 8.15 -0.11 25.53
N GLU A 81 8.37 1.19 25.33
CA GLU A 81 9.72 1.80 25.26
C GLU A 81 10.16 2.50 26.56
N GLY A 82 9.47 2.23 27.69
CA GLY A 82 9.76 2.77 29.02
C GLY A 82 10.37 1.75 29.98
#